data_AF-A0A8C2ESA9-F1
#
_entry.id   AF-A0A8C2ESA9-F1
#
_cell.length_a   1.000
_cell.length_b   1.000
_cell.length_c   1.000
_cell.angle_alpha   90.00
_cell.angle_beta   90.00
_cell.angle_gamma   90.00
#
_symmetry.space_group_name_H-M   'P 1'
#
loop_
_entity.id
_entity.type
_entity.pdbx_description
1 polymer ?
#
loop_
_entity_poly.entity_id
_entity_poly.type
_entity_poly.pdbx_seq_one_letter_code
_entity_poly.pdbx_strand_id
1 'polypeptide(L)'
;MSLPNAAGRLSLCLERFTSMRTKKEKSGSMANRHSSAAQYEVPSQSTSLNELSDKSVLELFEQMLVDMNLNEEKQRPLRQKDIAIKREMVSQYLHTSSAAKSQKENSKSALIYIQELKTDLRDTQLLSCLESLRVSLNNNPVSWVQTFGAEGLALLLTFLKKLQDEKEEPLNAGIGVKCQHEIIRCLKAFMNNKHGLKAMLTSAEGIPLLVRSINPKVPHMMVDVVKLLSAICILDHERVLECITEQAEEQEIERFQPLLSGMHKNSITLKAGCMQLINALISRVEELDFRIHLRSELMRLGLKDLLKEVRSIENEELKVQLQVFEEQADEDSEDLRSRLDDVRLEMEYPLLLTLIFFQILMNTVKDSKAEPLFLSLLQHLLLVRNDYMARPQYYKLIDECTAQIVLHRNGCDPDFKCRKFDLEVGYLIDNMVDQTKVEISESKATELEKKLDAELTARQELQVELNKMESDYEQKVLELSTDKEKLGKEKNDQEKENQGLQSEISQLKEKVQDCKEKCVICALPALVKRPNITLAQPMA
;
A
#
# COMPACT_ATOMS: atom_id res chain seq x y z
N MET A 1 0.86 17.87 -7.06
CA MET A 1 1.43 17.86 -8.44
C MET A 1 1.73 19.28 -8.87
N SER A 2 3.01 19.62 -9.00
CA SER A 2 3.52 20.92 -9.44
C SER A 2 3.41 21.02 -10.97
N LEU A 3 2.56 21.90 -11.48
CA LEU A 3 2.37 22.10 -12.91
C LEU A 3 3.64 22.73 -13.55
N PRO A 4 4.18 22.16 -14.66
CA PRO A 4 5.45 22.59 -15.26
C PRO A 4 5.41 23.98 -15.93
N ASN A 5 4.24 24.60 -16.09
CA ASN A 5 4.09 25.79 -16.93
C ASN A 5 4.40 27.14 -16.24
N ALA A 6 4.64 27.14 -14.93
CA ALA A 6 5.02 28.38 -14.22
C ALA A 6 6.46 28.83 -14.53
N ALA A 7 7.32 27.96 -15.08
CA ALA A 7 8.66 28.33 -15.52
C ALA A 7 8.62 29.21 -16.80
N GLY A 8 7.68 28.97 -17.72
CA GLY A 8 7.52 29.77 -18.95
C GLY A 8 7.00 31.19 -18.67
N ARG A 9 6.09 31.35 -17.71
CA ARG A 9 5.60 32.67 -17.26
C ARG A 9 6.72 33.53 -16.63
N LEU A 10 7.66 32.89 -15.94
CA LEU A 10 8.83 33.54 -15.35
C LEU A 10 9.94 33.80 -16.38
N SER A 11 10.19 32.90 -17.34
CA SER A 11 11.26 33.04 -18.35
C SER A 11 11.02 34.23 -19.30
N LEU A 12 9.80 34.43 -19.80
CA LEU A 12 9.49 35.61 -20.64
C LEU A 12 9.60 36.94 -19.89
N CYS A 13 9.36 36.93 -18.58
CA CYS A 13 9.57 38.09 -17.72
C CYS A 13 11.08 38.32 -17.50
N LEU A 14 11.83 37.27 -17.14
CA LEU A 14 13.28 37.33 -16.83
C LEU A 14 14.18 37.57 -18.06
N GLU A 15 13.85 37.02 -19.23
CA GLU A 15 14.62 37.20 -20.48
C GLU A 15 14.58 38.65 -20.98
N ARG A 16 13.47 39.36 -20.71
CA ARG A 16 13.38 40.81 -20.91
C ARG A 16 14.27 41.60 -19.96
N PHE A 17 14.52 41.10 -18.75
CA PHE A 17 15.42 41.74 -17.78
C PHE A 17 16.91 41.55 -18.11
N THR A 18 17.33 40.40 -18.66
CA THR A 18 18.74 40.16 -19.01
C THR A 18 19.17 40.91 -20.28
N SER A 19 18.27 41.14 -21.24
CA SER A 19 18.59 41.81 -22.50
C SER A 19 18.84 43.32 -22.38
N MET A 20 18.48 43.96 -21.25
CA MET A 20 18.70 45.40 -21.04
C MET A 20 20.04 45.75 -20.40
N ARG A 21 20.85 44.77 -19.94
CA ARG A 21 22.09 45.04 -19.18
C ARG A 21 23.37 45.18 -20.00
N THR A 22 23.31 45.16 -21.33
CA THR A 22 24.51 45.38 -22.17
C THR A 22 24.47 46.73 -22.88
N LYS A 23 24.69 47.83 -22.15
CA LYS A 23 25.27 49.05 -22.72
C LYS A 23 26.44 49.55 -21.87
N LYS A 24 27.59 49.38 -22.49
CA LYS A 24 28.98 49.76 -22.20
C LYS A 24 29.14 51.14 -21.56
N GLU A 25 29.92 51.20 -20.48
CA GLU A 25 30.44 52.42 -19.86
C GLU A 25 31.20 53.28 -20.89
N LYS A 26 30.90 54.58 -20.92
CA LYS A 26 31.85 55.59 -21.40
C LYS A 26 31.73 56.87 -20.58
N SER A 27 32.85 57.16 -19.92
CA SER A 27 33.32 58.38 -19.26
C SER A 27 32.55 59.67 -19.52
N GLY A 28 32.25 60.38 -18.43
CA GLY A 28 31.66 61.71 -18.44
C GLY A 28 32.59 62.83 -18.93
N SER A 29 31.95 63.95 -19.29
CA SER A 29 32.54 65.28 -19.28
C SER A 29 31.41 66.31 -19.10
N MET A 30 31.64 67.27 -18.20
CA MET A 30 30.79 68.43 -17.96
C MET A 30 30.86 69.43 -19.13
N ALA A 31 29.71 69.95 -19.56
CA ALA A 31 29.64 71.27 -20.18
C ALA A 31 28.29 71.94 -19.91
N ASN A 32 28.40 73.13 -19.33
CA ASN A 32 27.38 74.11 -18.99
C ASN A 32 26.76 74.74 -20.26
N ARG A 33 25.44 75.05 -20.27
CA ARG A 33 24.87 76.29 -20.87
C ARG A 33 23.33 76.37 -20.76
N HIS A 34 22.91 77.58 -20.38
CA HIS A 34 21.56 78.15 -20.38
C HIS A 34 20.74 77.93 -21.65
N SER A 35 19.41 77.76 -21.53
CA SER A 35 18.43 78.79 -21.94
C SER A 35 16.97 78.31 -21.85
N SER A 36 16.13 79.26 -21.47
CA SER A 36 14.69 79.23 -21.28
C SER A 36 13.89 79.02 -22.56
N ALA A 37 12.75 78.30 -22.50
CA ALA A 37 11.52 78.62 -23.24
C ALA A 37 10.36 77.73 -22.78
N ALA A 38 9.23 78.37 -22.49
CA ALA A 38 8.01 77.79 -21.95
C ALA A 38 7.39 76.71 -22.86
N GLN A 39 6.95 75.61 -22.25
CA GLN A 39 6.01 74.66 -22.85
C GLN A 39 4.73 74.64 -22.02
N TYR A 40 3.61 74.81 -22.71
CA TYR A 40 2.25 74.67 -22.19
C TYR A 40 2.08 73.30 -21.52
N GLU A 41 1.78 73.28 -20.23
CA GLU A 41 1.34 72.07 -19.52
C GLU A 41 -0.11 71.76 -19.90
N VAL A 42 -0.29 70.65 -20.62
CA VAL A 42 -1.55 69.89 -20.61
C VAL A 42 -1.37 68.82 -19.53
N PRO A 43 -2.22 68.73 -18.49
CA PRO A 43 -2.04 67.74 -17.44
C PRO A 43 -2.48 66.36 -17.97
N SER A 44 -1.52 65.60 -18.50
CA SER A 44 -1.64 64.15 -18.55
C SER A 44 -1.58 63.64 -17.11
N GLN A 45 -2.70 63.13 -16.60
CA GLN A 45 -2.74 62.37 -15.35
C GLN A 45 -2.00 61.04 -15.54
N SER A 46 -0.67 61.10 -15.61
CA SER A 46 0.20 60.02 -15.19
C SER A 46 0.36 60.16 -13.69
N THR A 47 -0.43 59.43 -12.91
CA THR A 47 -0.15 59.25 -11.48
C THR A 47 1.27 58.71 -11.39
N SER A 48 2.21 59.56 -10.96
CA SER A 48 3.61 59.17 -10.80
C SER A 48 3.67 58.00 -9.83
N LEU A 49 3.96 56.80 -10.33
CA LEU A 49 4.06 55.53 -9.58
C LEU A 49 5.11 55.55 -8.45
N ASN A 50 5.83 56.66 -8.28
CA ASN A 50 6.75 56.93 -7.19
C ASN A 50 6.08 57.37 -5.88
N GLU A 51 4.77 57.61 -5.84
CA GLU A 51 4.07 58.10 -4.63
C GLU A 51 3.29 57.03 -3.85
N LEU A 52 3.21 55.79 -4.35
CA LEU A 52 2.54 54.72 -3.60
C LEU A 52 3.31 54.41 -2.32
N SER A 53 2.62 54.33 -1.18
CA SER A 53 3.26 53.93 0.10
C SER A 53 3.83 52.52 0.01
N ASP A 54 4.90 52.21 0.73
CA ASP A 54 5.50 50.87 0.73
C ASP A 54 4.50 49.79 1.17
N LYS A 55 3.56 50.15 2.05
CA LYS A 55 2.45 49.26 2.45
C LYS A 55 1.52 48.95 1.26
N SER A 56 1.12 49.96 0.50
CA SER A 56 0.27 49.80 -0.70
C SER A 56 0.99 48.99 -1.79
N VAL A 57 2.30 49.16 -1.94
CA VAL A 57 3.11 48.36 -2.88
C VAL A 57 3.13 46.89 -2.47
N LEU A 58 3.26 46.58 -1.18
CA LEU A 58 3.22 45.21 -0.69
C LEU A 58 1.84 44.56 -0.85
N GLU A 59 0.75 45.31 -0.62
CA GLU A 59 -0.61 44.83 -0.86
C GLU A 59 -0.84 44.49 -2.34
N LEU A 60 -0.44 45.39 -3.26
CA LEU A 60 -0.51 45.16 -4.70
C LEU A 60 0.43 44.03 -5.16
N PHE A 61 1.58 43.85 -4.50
CA PHE A 61 2.51 42.77 -4.78
C PHE A 61 1.92 41.40 -4.43
N GLU A 62 1.28 41.26 -3.27
CA GLU A 62 0.58 40.01 -2.92
C GLU A 62 -0.59 39.75 -3.88
N GLN A 63 -1.36 40.77 -4.27
CA GLN A 63 -2.40 40.64 -5.30
C GLN A 63 -1.83 40.12 -6.63
N MET A 64 -0.70 40.67 -7.07
CA MET A 64 0.00 40.22 -8.28
C MET A 64 0.47 38.76 -8.17
N LEU A 65 0.99 38.33 -7.02
CA LEU A 65 1.42 36.94 -6.81
C LEU A 65 0.26 35.95 -6.92
N VAL A 66 -0.89 36.30 -6.33
CA VAL A 66 -2.13 35.53 -6.46
C VAL A 66 -2.58 35.47 -7.92
N ASP A 67 -2.56 36.62 -8.61
CA ASP A 67 -3.02 36.73 -9.99
C ASP A 67 -2.09 36.03 -11.00
N MET A 68 -0.83 35.81 -10.64
CA MET A 68 0.12 35.04 -11.43
C MET A 68 -0.02 33.51 -11.26
N ASN A 69 -0.87 33.04 -10.34
CA ASN A 69 -1.13 31.61 -10.07
C ASN A 69 0.13 30.83 -9.67
N LEU A 70 0.95 31.42 -8.80
CA LEU A 70 2.17 30.79 -8.27
C LEU A 70 1.88 30.02 -6.98
N ASN A 71 2.53 28.87 -6.76
CA ASN A 71 2.45 28.15 -5.49
C ASN A 71 3.37 28.78 -4.43
N GLU A 72 3.13 28.44 -3.16
CA GLU A 72 3.90 28.92 -1.98
C GLU A 72 5.43 28.84 -2.18
N GLU A 73 5.93 27.72 -2.71
CA GLU A 73 7.37 27.51 -2.96
C GLU A 73 7.95 28.52 -3.97
N LYS A 74 7.20 28.87 -5.02
CA LYS A 74 7.62 29.86 -6.03
C LYS A 74 7.40 31.29 -5.56
N GLN A 75 6.47 31.53 -4.64
CA GLN A 75 6.24 32.85 -4.05
C GLN A 75 7.35 33.22 -3.05
N ARG A 76 7.86 32.27 -2.26
CA ARG A 76 8.94 32.52 -1.27
C ARG A 76 10.14 33.33 -1.80
N PRO A 77 10.81 32.95 -2.91
CA PRO A 77 11.96 33.72 -3.41
C PRO A 77 11.58 35.13 -3.90
N LEU A 78 10.34 35.33 -4.33
CA LEU A 78 9.83 36.66 -4.74
C LEU A 78 9.52 37.53 -3.51
N ARG A 79 9.00 36.93 -2.43
CA ARG A 79 8.77 37.61 -1.14
C ARG A 79 10.06 38.06 -0.47
N GLN A 80 11.17 37.35 -0.68
CA GLN A 80 12.50 37.69 -0.15
C GLN A 80 13.20 38.85 -0.88
N LYS A 81 12.66 39.34 -2.01
CA LYS A 81 13.26 40.46 -2.75
C LYS A 81 13.04 41.80 -2.03
N ASP A 82 13.97 42.72 -2.27
CA ASP A 82 13.91 44.08 -1.76
C ASP A 82 12.68 44.83 -2.29
N ILE A 83 12.21 45.81 -1.51
CA ILE A 83 11.02 46.63 -1.82
C ILE A 83 11.13 47.36 -3.17
N ALA A 84 12.34 47.75 -3.58
CA ALA A 84 12.58 48.40 -4.87
C ALA A 84 12.25 47.48 -6.04
N ILE A 85 12.65 46.20 -5.95
CA ILE A 85 12.34 45.19 -6.97
C ILE A 85 10.84 44.90 -7.00
N LYS A 86 10.21 44.78 -5.82
CA LYS A 86 8.76 44.58 -5.71
C LYS A 86 7.98 45.73 -6.34
N ARG A 87 8.42 46.98 -6.12
CA ARG A 87 7.81 48.18 -6.72
C ARG A 87 7.93 48.19 -8.24
N GLU A 88 9.08 47.80 -8.79
CA GLU A 88 9.25 47.64 -10.23
C GLU A 88 8.33 46.55 -10.81
N MET A 89 8.22 45.40 -10.14
CA MET A 89 7.33 44.31 -10.55
C MET A 89 5.86 44.74 -10.57
N VAL A 90 5.40 45.41 -9.51
CA VAL A 90 4.03 45.94 -9.43
C VAL A 90 3.77 47.00 -10.50
N SER A 91 4.74 47.89 -10.75
CA SER A 91 4.65 48.89 -11.81
C SER A 91 4.47 48.24 -13.20
N GLN A 92 5.29 47.24 -13.53
CA GLN A 92 5.18 46.50 -14.79
C GLN A 92 3.86 45.72 -14.89
N TYR A 93 3.40 45.13 -13.78
CA TYR A 93 2.10 44.46 -13.70
C TYR A 93 0.94 45.42 -13.98
N LEU A 94 0.95 46.62 -13.38
CA LEU A 94 -0.05 47.65 -13.64
C LEU A 94 0.03 48.18 -15.08
N HIS A 95 1.23 48.30 -15.64
CA HIS A 95 1.40 48.71 -17.04
C HIS A 95 0.91 47.66 -18.03
N THR A 96 1.12 46.36 -17.76
CA THR A 96 0.65 45.29 -18.64
C THR A 96 -0.87 45.07 -18.54
N SER A 97 -1.46 45.25 -17.36
CA SER A 97 -2.91 45.22 -17.16
C SER A 97 -3.64 46.46 -17.70
N SER A 98 -3.01 47.65 -17.63
CA SER A 98 -3.56 48.90 -18.19
C SER A 98 -3.31 49.08 -19.69
N ALA A 99 -2.25 48.47 -20.25
CA ALA A 99 -1.98 48.47 -21.70
C ALA A 99 -3.04 47.71 -22.52
N ALA A 100 -3.99 47.01 -21.88
CA ALA A 100 -5.21 46.56 -22.53
C ALA A 100 -6.07 47.72 -23.08
N LYS A 101 -5.80 48.98 -22.68
CA LYS A 101 -6.51 50.19 -23.14
C LYS A 101 -5.72 51.06 -24.12
N SER A 102 -4.43 50.83 -24.33
CA SER A 102 -3.59 51.64 -25.22
C SER A 102 -3.02 50.78 -26.35
N GLN A 103 -3.31 51.18 -27.59
CA GLN A 103 -2.96 50.52 -28.85
C GLN A 103 -1.45 50.26 -28.99
N LYS A 104 -0.95 49.17 -28.41
CA LYS A 104 0.38 48.65 -28.70
C LYS A 104 0.34 47.11 -28.83
N GLU A 105 -0.07 46.70 -30.03
CA GLU A 105 0.09 45.43 -30.78
C GLU A 105 0.12 44.03 -30.11
N ASN A 106 0.31 43.83 -28.79
CA ASN A 106 0.65 42.50 -28.28
C ASN A 106 -0.30 41.84 -27.26
N SER A 107 -1.47 42.41 -26.91
CA SER A 107 -2.47 41.64 -26.13
C SER A 107 -3.89 42.14 -26.36
N LYS A 108 -4.72 41.34 -27.05
CA LYS A 108 -6.17 41.56 -27.16
C LYS A 108 -6.83 41.35 -25.79
N SER A 109 -7.87 42.13 -25.47
CA SER A 109 -8.65 41.94 -24.25
C SER A 109 -9.52 40.68 -24.34
N ALA A 110 -9.90 40.10 -23.20
CA ALA A 110 -10.77 38.91 -23.15
C ALA A 110 -12.11 39.14 -23.86
N LEU A 111 -12.69 40.34 -23.74
CA LEU A 111 -13.96 40.70 -24.39
C LEU A 111 -13.87 40.73 -25.92
N ILE A 112 -12.71 41.12 -26.49
CA ILE A 112 -12.49 41.09 -27.94
C ILE A 112 -12.53 39.64 -28.43
N TYR A 113 -11.90 38.70 -27.73
CA TYR A 113 -11.98 37.28 -28.10
C TYR A 113 -13.41 36.74 -28.00
N ILE A 114 -14.18 37.11 -26.97
CA ILE A 114 -15.58 36.71 -26.85
C ILE A 114 -16.39 37.25 -28.05
N GLN A 115 -16.17 38.50 -28.44
CA GLN A 115 -16.83 39.09 -29.61
C GLN A 115 -16.44 38.39 -30.92
N GLU A 116 -15.15 38.12 -31.14
CA GLU A 116 -14.67 37.38 -32.31
C GLU A 116 -15.24 35.95 -32.36
N LEU A 117 -15.27 35.24 -31.23
CA LEU A 117 -15.87 33.90 -31.16
C LEU A 117 -17.39 33.93 -31.43
N LYS A 118 -18.09 35.01 -31.06
CA LYS A 118 -19.53 35.17 -31.38
C LYS A 118 -19.82 35.38 -32.85
N THR A 119 -18.84 35.78 -33.67
CA THR A 119 -19.04 35.96 -35.12
C THR A 119 -19.01 34.65 -35.93
N ASP A 120 -19.05 33.48 -35.26
CA ASP A 120 -19.05 32.13 -35.86
C ASP A 120 -17.92 31.92 -36.90
N LEU A 121 -16.68 32.11 -36.45
CA LEU A 121 -15.47 31.92 -37.28
C LEU A 121 -15.38 30.46 -37.79
N ARG A 122 -14.81 30.28 -38.98
CA ARG A 122 -14.60 28.95 -39.59
C ARG A 122 -13.16 28.70 -40.01
N ASP A 123 -12.81 27.42 -40.10
CA ASP A 123 -11.56 26.90 -40.65
C ASP A 123 -10.29 27.61 -40.12
N THR A 124 -9.52 28.22 -41.01
CA THR A 124 -8.24 28.86 -40.72
C THR A 124 -8.38 30.14 -39.87
N GLN A 125 -9.50 30.86 -40.01
CA GLN A 125 -9.77 32.04 -39.19
C GLN A 125 -10.04 31.64 -37.74
N LEU A 126 -10.83 30.58 -37.55
CA LEU A 126 -11.08 30.01 -36.24
C LEU A 126 -9.77 29.53 -35.61
N LEU A 127 -8.96 28.76 -36.36
CA LEU A 127 -7.68 28.25 -35.88
C LEU A 127 -6.74 29.37 -35.42
N SER A 128 -6.59 30.44 -36.22
CA SER A 128 -5.73 31.57 -35.87
C SER A 128 -6.23 32.32 -34.62
N CYS A 129 -7.55 32.49 -34.49
CA CYS A 129 -8.14 33.09 -33.29
C CYS A 129 -7.86 32.23 -32.04
N LEU A 130 -8.03 30.90 -32.14
CA LEU A 130 -7.79 29.94 -31.06
C LEU A 130 -6.31 29.89 -30.66
N GLU A 131 -5.38 29.88 -31.61
CA GLU A 131 -3.93 29.91 -31.31
C GLU A 131 -3.54 31.18 -30.54
N SER A 132 -4.08 32.33 -30.96
CA SER A 132 -3.90 33.61 -30.26
C SER A 132 -4.52 33.58 -28.85
N LEU A 133 -5.74 33.07 -28.73
CA LEU A 133 -6.46 32.93 -27.46
C LEU A 133 -5.70 32.01 -26.48
N ARG A 134 -5.18 30.87 -26.95
CA ARG A 134 -4.35 29.96 -26.15
C ARG A 134 -3.15 30.70 -25.55
N VAL A 135 -2.48 31.54 -26.34
CA VAL A 135 -1.34 32.34 -25.85
C VAL A 135 -1.79 33.32 -24.77
N SER A 136 -2.91 34.01 -24.99
CA SER A 136 -3.49 34.93 -23.98
C SER A 136 -3.88 34.20 -22.69
N LEU A 137 -4.54 33.05 -22.75
CA LEU A 137 -4.91 32.24 -21.59
C LEU A 137 -3.67 31.74 -20.81
N ASN A 138 -2.58 31.42 -21.51
CA ASN A 138 -1.35 30.95 -20.87
C ASN A 138 -0.53 32.06 -20.21
N ASN A 139 -0.50 33.26 -20.80
CA ASN A 139 0.46 34.30 -20.42
C ASN A 139 -0.16 35.44 -19.62
N ASN A 140 -1.47 35.67 -19.73
CA ASN A 140 -2.12 36.73 -18.97
C ASN A 140 -2.43 36.30 -17.52
N PRO A 141 -2.67 37.27 -16.61
CA PRO A 141 -3.03 36.97 -15.23
C PRO A 141 -4.38 36.25 -15.10
N VAL A 142 -4.62 35.63 -13.94
CA VAL A 142 -5.86 34.89 -13.65
C VAL A 142 -7.10 35.80 -13.75
N SER A 143 -6.98 37.08 -13.44
CA SER A 143 -8.03 38.10 -13.60
C SER A 143 -8.48 38.24 -15.06
N TRP A 144 -7.56 38.09 -16.02
CA TRP A 144 -7.90 38.03 -17.44
C TRP A 144 -8.72 36.77 -17.75
N VAL A 145 -8.33 35.62 -17.18
CA VAL A 145 -9.05 34.35 -17.33
C VAL A 145 -10.44 34.41 -16.69
N GLN A 146 -10.58 35.09 -15.54
CA GLN A 146 -11.87 35.37 -14.90
C GLN A 146 -12.76 36.25 -15.79
N THR A 147 -12.17 37.24 -16.47
CA THR A 147 -12.90 38.10 -17.41
C THR A 147 -13.38 37.33 -18.64
N PHE A 148 -12.57 36.38 -19.14
CA PHE A 148 -13.01 35.46 -20.20
C PHE A 148 -14.13 34.53 -19.67
N GLY A 149 -13.94 33.99 -18.48
CA GLY A 149 -14.99 33.44 -17.62
C GLY A 149 -15.82 32.31 -18.24
N ALA A 150 -17.02 32.13 -17.68
CA ALA A 150 -17.97 31.11 -18.13
C ALA A 150 -18.52 31.38 -19.53
N GLU A 151 -18.65 32.64 -19.93
CA GLU A 151 -19.13 33.02 -21.27
C GLU A 151 -18.14 32.58 -22.36
N GLY A 152 -16.85 32.90 -22.18
CA GLY A 152 -15.80 32.46 -23.10
C GLY A 152 -15.66 30.94 -23.14
N LEU A 153 -15.76 30.27 -21.97
CA LEU A 153 -15.79 28.81 -21.90
C LEU A 153 -16.96 28.22 -22.70
N ALA A 154 -18.18 28.74 -22.54
CA ALA A 154 -19.37 28.25 -23.24
C ALA A 154 -19.21 28.36 -24.77
N LEU A 155 -18.59 29.44 -25.26
CA LEU A 155 -18.27 29.60 -26.68
C LEU A 155 -17.27 28.54 -27.16
N LEU A 156 -16.18 28.31 -26.42
CA LEU A 156 -15.22 27.26 -26.75
C LEU A 156 -15.86 25.87 -26.81
N LEU A 157 -16.71 25.55 -25.84
CA LEU A 157 -17.44 24.27 -25.80
C LEU A 157 -18.44 24.16 -26.95
N THR A 158 -19.10 25.26 -27.32
CA THR A 158 -20.03 25.29 -28.47
C THR A 158 -19.29 24.99 -29.78
N PHE A 159 -18.13 25.61 -30.01
CA PHE A 159 -17.30 25.29 -31.18
C PHE A 159 -16.80 23.84 -31.15
N LEU A 160 -16.38 23.34 -29.98
CA LEU A 160 -15.92 21.96 -29.86
C LEU A 160 -17.04 20.97 -30.22
N LYS A 161 -18.26 21.19 -29.69
CA LYS A 161 -19.45 20.39 -30.00
C LYS A 161 -19.76 20.40 -31.50
N LYS A 162 -19.84 21.60 -32.10
CA LYS A 162 -20.07 21.77 -33.55
C LYS A 162 -19.03 21.00 -34.38
N LEU A 163 -17.75 21.13 -34.06
CA LEU A 163 -16.67 20.44 -34.76
C LEU A 163 -16.68 18.92 -34.54
N GLN A 164 -17.21 18.43 -33.42
CA GLN A 164 -17.34 17.00 -33.14
C GLN A 164 -18.58 16.39 -33.82
N ASP A 165 -19.64 17.17 -34.01
CA ASP A 165 -20.89 16.77 -34.69
C ASP A 165 -20.76 16.80 -36.22
N GLU A 166 -19.85 17.62 -36.75
CA GLU A 166 -19.51 17.65 -38.17
C GLU A 166 -18.92 16.28 -38.60
N LYS A 167 -19.64 15.58 -39.47
CA LYS A 167 -19.13 14.35 -40.10
C LYS A 167 -17.89 14.68 -40.91
N GLU A 168 -16.82 13.88 -40.79
CA GLU A 168 -15.55 14.10 -41.51
C GLU A 168 -15.78 14.27 -43.02
N GLU A 169 -15.87 15.51 -43.49
CA GLU A 169 -15.86 15.80 -44.92
C GLU A 169 -14.43 15.66 -45.47
N PRO A 170 -14.23 14.92 -46.58
CA PRO A 170 -12.91 14.54 -47.06
C PRO A 170 -11.99 15.70 -47.47
N LEU A 171 -12.52 16.92 -47.73
CA LEU A 171 -11.71 18.08 -48.09
C LEU A 171 -11.21 18.91 -46.89
N ASN A 172 -11.90 18.89 -45.74
CA ASN A 172 -11.60 19.74 -44.57
C ASN A 172 -11.24 18.96 -43.28
N ALA A 173 -11.20 17.63 -43.34
CA ALA A 173 -10.95 16.76 -42.19
C ALA A 173 -9.72 17.16 -41.34
N GLY A 174 -8.67 17.72 -41.96
CA GLY A 174 -7.46 18.13 -41.24
C GLY A 174 -7.57 19.42 -40.44
N ILE A 175 -8.39 20.40 -40.87
CA ILE A 175 -8.47 21.71 -40.19
C ILE A 175 -9.40 21.61 -38.99
N GLY A 176 -10.55 20.95 -39.12
CA GLY A 176 -11.48 20.73 -38.01
C GLY A 176 -10.81 20.05 -36.82
N VAL A 177 -10.04 18.98 -37.06
CA VAL A 177 -9.27 18.28 -36.02
C VAL A 177 -8.21 19.17 -35.37
N LYS A 178 -7.55 20.05 -36.14
CA LYS A 178 -6.61 21.04 -35.59
C LYS A 178 -7.32 22.05 -34.70
N CYS A 179 -8.48 22.54 -35.10
CA CYS A 179 -9.31 23.44 -34.29
C CYS A 179 -9.77 22.75 -33.00
N GLN A 180 -10.23 21.49 -33.05
CA GLN A 180 -10.56 20.71 -31.86
C GLN A 180 -9.37 20.62 -30.91
N HIS A 181 -8.18 20.24 -31.41
CA HIS A 181 -6.99 20.16 -30.56
C HIS A 181 -6.62 21.52 -29.97
N GLU A 182 -6.73 22.60 -30.75
CA GLU A 182 -6.41 23.94 -30.26
C GLU A 182 -7.42 24.42 -29.20
N ILE A 183 -8.70 24.04 -29.30
CA ILE A 183 -9.69 24.25 -28.23
C ILE A 183 -9.27 23.46 -26.98
N ILE A 184 -8.88 22.19 -27.09
CA ILE A 184 -8.38 21.40 -25.95
C ILE A 184 -7.19 22.09 -25.28
N ARG A 185 -6.26 22.67 -26.05
CA ARG A 185 -5.14 23.44 -25.50
C ARG A 185 -5.59 24.74 -24.81
N CYS A 186 -6.61 25.42 -25.35
CA CYS A 186 -7.24 26.55 -24.67
C CYS A 186 -7.88 26.13 -23.34
N LEU A 187 -8.64 25.05 -23.33
CA LEU A 187 -9.25 24.48 -22.12
C LEU A 187 -8.19 24.09 -21.09
N LYS A 188 -7.07 23.51 -21.53
CA LYS A 188 -5.92 23.21 -20.67
C LYS A 188 -5.33 24.46 -20.02
N ALA A 189 -5.15 25.53 -20.77
CA ALA A 189 -4.67 26.80 -20.25
C ALA A 189 -5.69 27.45 -19.29
N PHE A 190 -6.97 27.40 -19.64
CA PHE A 190 -8.08 27.93 -18.86
C PHE A 190 -8.22 27.22 -17.50
N MET A 191 -8.17 25.88 -17.47
CA MET A 191 -8.28 25.06 -16.26
C MET A 191 -7.04 25.08 -15.36
N ASN A 192 -5.93 25.66 -15.81
CA ASN A 192 -4.68 25.72 -15.05
C ASN A 192 -4.74 26.63 -13.81
N ASN A 193 -5.92 27.06 -13.38
CA ASN A 193 -6.16 27.85 -12.18
C ASN A 193 -7.51 27.47 -11.56
N LYS A 194 -7.72 27.81 -10.29
CA LYS A 194 -8.93 27.43 -9.54
C LYS A 194 -10.24 27.92 -10.17
N HIS A 195 -10.25 29.12 -10.77
CA HIS A 195 -11.46 29.70 -11.35
C HIS A 195 -11.88 28.98 -12.62
N GLY A 196 -10.93 28.75 -13.53
CA GLY A 196 -11.22 28.04 -14.77
C GLY A 196 -11.58 26.57 -14.55
N LEU A 197 -10.92 25.90 -13.59
CA LEU A 197 -11.28 24.54 -13.22
C LEU A 197 -12.69 24.46 -12.63
N LYS A 198 -13.04 25.36 -11.69
CA LYS A 198 -14.40 25.42 -11.13
C LYS A 198 -15.44 25.67 -12.22
N ALA A 199 -15.18 26.59 -13.14
CA ALA A 199 -16.09 26.86 -14.26
C ALA A 199 -16.27 25.64 -15.17
N MET A 200 -15.22 24.85 -15.41
CA MET A 200 -15.30 23.61 -16.17
C MET A 200 -16.16 22.55 -15.47
N LEU A 201 -15.98 22.35 -14.16
CA LEU A 201 -16.74 21.37 -13.37
C LEU A 201 -18.23 21.76 -13.25
N THR A 202 -18.56 23.05 -13.23
CA THR A 202 -19.95 23.54 -13.20
C THR A 202 -20.62 23.51 -14.57
N SER A 203 -19.86 23.37 -15.66
CA SER A 203 -20.42 23.31 -17.01
C SER A 203 -21.00 21.93 -17.31
N ALA A 204 -22.28 21.87 -17.67
CA ALA A 204 -22.97 20.62 -18.00
C ALA A 204 -22.31 19.85 -19.16
N GLU A 205 -21.78 20.57 -20.16
CA GLU A 205 -21.18 20.02 -21.38
C GLU A 205 -19.65 19.89 -21.29
N GLY A 206 -19.02 20.42 -20.22
CA GLY A 206 -17.55 20.49 -20.12
C GLY A 206 -16.90 19.11 -20.14
N ILE A 207 -17.25 18.26 -19.17
CA ILE A 207 -16.70 16.89 -19.06
C ILE A 207 -17.15 16.01 -20.24
N PRO A 208 -18.44 15.97 -20.65
CA PRO A 208 -18.87 15.19 -21.82
C PRO A 208 -18.06 15.47 -23.09
N LEU A 209 -17.84 16.75 -23.44
CA LEU A 209 -17.10 17.10 -24.67
C LEU A 209 -15.60 16.78 -24.58
N LEU A 210 -15.01 16.81 -23.37
CA LEU A 210 -13.65 16.30 -23.15
C LEU A 210 -13.58 14.79 -23.37
N VAL A 211 -14.54 14.03 -22.82
CA VAL A 211 -14.61 12.58 -23.01
C VAL A 211 -14.78 12.21 -24.49
N ARG A 212 -15.66 12.91 -25.22
CA ARG A 212 -15.81 12.75 -26.67
C ARG A 212 -14.53 13.07 -27.46
N SER A 213 -13.61 13.85 -26.88
CA SER A 213 -12.30 14.17 -27.48
C SER A 213 -11.24 13.09 -27.25
N ILE A 214 -11.54 11.99 -26.54
CA ILE A 214 -10.66 10.83 -26.41
C ILE A 214 -10.60 10.10 -27.77
N ASN A 215 -9.70 10.55 -28.64
CA ASN A 215 -9.58 10.02 -30.00
C ASN A 215 -8.18 9.43 -30.28
N PRO A 216 -8.04 8.09 -30.31
CA PRO A 216 -6.77 7.41 -30.59
C PRO A 216 -6.19 7.71 -31.98
N LYS A 217 -6.99 8.20 -32.94
CA LYS A 217 -6.52 8.62 -34.26
C LYS A 217 -5.74 9.94 -34.20
N VAL A 218 -5.87 10.71 -33.13
CA VAL A 218 -5.19 12.01 -32.92
C VAL A 218 -4.40 11.98 -31.60
N PRO A 219 -3.27 11.24 -31.54
CA PRO A 219 -2.56 10.94 -30.28
C PRO A 219 -2.21 12.17 -29.45
N HIS A 220 -1.75 13.25 -30.08
CA HIS A 220 -1.33 14.45 -29.36
C HIS A 220 -2.50 15.17 -28.67
N MET A 221 -3.68 15.18 -29.29
CA MET A 221 -4.88 15.71 -28.67
C MET A 221 -5.33 14.81 -27.52
N MET A 222 -5.34 13.49 -27.76
CA MET A 222 -5.71 12.51 -26.74
C MET A 222 -4.82 12.60 -25.50
N VAL A 223 -3.50 12.83 -25.65
CA VAL A 223 -2.58 13.07 -24.51
C VAL A 223 -3.06 14.24 -23.65
N ASP A 224 -3.42 15.37 -24.26
CA ASP A 224 -3.91 16.54 -23.51
C ASP A 224 -5.24 16.23 -22.83
N VAL A 225 -6.16 15.55 -23.53
CA VAL A 225 -7.48 15.16 -23.01
C VAL A 225 -7.36 14.22 -21.81
N VAL A 226 -6.61 13.12 -21.92
CA VAL A 226 -6.50 12.14 -20.82
C VAL A 226 -5.80 12.75 -19.60
N LYS A 227 -4.84 13.67 -19.78
CA LYS A 227 -4.21 14.39 -18.67
C LYS A 227 -5.19 15.34 -17.98
N LEU A 228 -6.06 16.01 -18.74
CA LEU A 228 -7.10 16.86 -18.17
C LEU A 228 -8.14 16.04 -17.41
N LEU A 229 -8.64 14.96 -18.01
CA LEU A 229 -9.60 14.06 -17.38
C LEU A 229 -9.00 13.40 -16.13
N SER A 230 -7.72 13.03 -16.13
CA SER A 230 -7.05 12.49 -14.94
C SER A 230 -7.08 13.49 -13.78
N ALA A 231 -6.82 14.77 -14.06
CA ALA A 231 -6.87 15.82 -13.04
C ALA A 231 -8.30 16.10 -12.55
N ILE A 232 -9.29 16.08 -13.46
CA ILE A 232 -10.71 16.25 -13.13
C ILE A 232 -11.21 15.07 -12.28
N CYS A 233 -10.84 13.84 -12.65
CA CYS A 233 -11.25 12.61 -11.98
C CYS A 233 -10.78 12.55 -10.51
N ILE A 234 -9.68 13.22 -10.16
CA ILE A 234 -9.27 13.37 -8.76
C ILE A 234 -10.32 14.13 -7.93
N LEU A 235 -11.01 15.09 -8.54
CA LEU A 235 -12.01 15.96 -7.89
C LEU A 235 -13.44 15.45 -8.06
N ASP A 236 -13.77 14.87 -9.21
CA ASP A 236 -15.13 14.48 -9.60
C ASP A 236 -15.07 13.18 -10.41
N HIS A 237 -14.78 12.08 -9.71
CA HIS A 237 -14.56 10.76 -10.31
C HIS A 237 -15.83 10.21 -10.97
N GLU A 238 -16.94 10.20 -10.24
CA GLU A 238 -18.21 9.60 -10.68
C GLU A 238 -18.69 10.23 -11.99
N ARG A 239 -18.62 11.56 -12.08
CA ARG A 239 -19.04 12.30 -13.28
C ARG A 239 -18.18 11.96 -14.50
N VAL A 240 -16.87 11.79 -14.34
CA VAL A 240 -15.99 11.40 -15.45
C VAL A 240 -16.32 10.00 -15.93
N LEU A 241 -16.52 9.05 -15.02
CA LEU A 241 -16.85 7.66 -15.36
C LEU A 241 -18.25 7.52 -15.99
N GLU A 242 -19.22 8.30 -15.50
CA GLU A 242 -20.56 8.42 -16.07
C GLU A 242 -20.46 8.89 -17.53
N CYS A 243 -19.79 10.01 -17.80
CA CYS A 243 -19.63 10.52 -19.16
C CYS A 243 -18.86 9.56 -20.08
N ILE A 244 -17.87 8.81 -19.57
CA ILE A 244 -17.18 7.75 -20.33
C ILE A 244 -18.16 6.64 -20.71
N THR A 245 -19.07 6.26 -19.81
CA THR A 245 -20.08 5.23 -20.05
C THR A 245 -21.13 5.71 -21.05
N GLU A 246 -21.70 6.91 -20.86
CA GLU A 246 -22.65 7.53 -21.80
C GLU A 246 -22.08 7.63 -23.22
N GLN A 247 -20.82 8.08 -23.36
CA GLN A 247 -20.18 8.22 -24.67
C GLN A 247 -19.96 6.86 -25.35
N ALA A 248 -19.69 5.82 -24.58
CA ALA A 248 -19.48 4.47 -25.09
C ALA A 248 -20.79 3.84 -25.57
N GLU A 249 -21.88 4.05 -24.82
CA GLU A 249 -23.23 3.64 -25.20
C GLU A 249 -23.67 4.32 -26.51
N GLU A 250 -23.43 5.63 -26.64
CA GLU A 250 -23.73 6.38 -27.87
C GLU A 250 -22.94 5.85 -29.09
N GLN A 251 -21.71 5.36 -28.87
CA GLN A 251 -20.85 4.83 -29.93
C GLN A 251 -21.01 3.31 -30.15
N GLU A 252 -21.82 2.63 -29.34
CA GLU A 252 -21.95 1.17 -29.31
C GLU A 252 -20.59 0.45 -29.17
N ILE A 253 -19.70 0.96 -28.32
CA ILE A 253 -18.39 0.38 -28.02
C ILE A 253 -18.20 0.13 -26.53
N GLU A 254 -17.21 -0.69 -26.19
CA GLU A 254 -16.76 -0.87 -24.80
C GLU A 254 -16.12 0.42 -24.27
N ARG A 255 -16.51 0.86 -23.07
CA ARG A 255 -16.19 2.21 -22.57
C ARG A 255 -14.70 2.52 -22.37
N PHE A 256 -13.88 1.51 -22.11
CA PHE A 256 -12.43 1.68 -21.99
C PHE A 256 -11.66 1.37 -23.27
N GLN A 257 -12.33 0.96 -24.35
CA GLN A 257 -11.67 0.62 -25.62
C GLN A 257 -10.85 1.77 -26.23
N PRO A 258 -11.29 3.05 -26.16
CA PRO A 258 -10.46 4.16 -26.64
C PRO A 258 -9.13 4.29 -25.88
N LEU A 259 -9.12 4.05 -24.56
CA LEU A 259 -7.90 4.11 -23.74
C LEU A 259 -6.92 3.02 -24.14
N LEU A 260 -7.39 1.78 -24.26
CA LEU A 260 -6.55 0.66 -24.69
C LEU A 260 -6.04 0.86 -26.12
N SER A 261 -6.88 1.37 -27.02
CA SER A 261 -6.48 1.74 -28.38
C SER A 261 -5.38 2.82 -28.40
N GLY A 262 -5.41 3.75 -27.46
CA GLY A 262 -4.35 4.74 -27.24
C GLY A 262 -3.06 4.10 -26.75
N MET A 263 -3.13 3.13 -25.83
CA MET A 263 -1.96 2.40 -25.34
C MET A 263 -1.27 1.57 -26.43
N HIS A 264 -2.03 1.02 -27.40
CA HIS A 264 -1.46 0.32 -28.56
C HIS A 264 -0.64 1.23 -29.51
N LYS A 265 -0.73 2.56 -29.39
CA LYS A 265 0.05 3.48 -30.23
C LYS A 265 1.52 3.50 -29.78
N ASN A 266 2.42 3.78 -30.73
CA ASN A 266 3.86 3.92 -30.51
C ASN A 266 4.25 5.26 -29.83
N SER A 267 3.41 5.78 -28.94
CA SER A 267 3.64 7.03 -28.22
C SER A 267 3.73 6.74 -26.72
N ILE A 268 4.94 6.88 -26.18
CA ILE A 268 5.22 6.68 -24.75
C ILE A 268 4.40 7.66 -23.90
N THR A 269 4.29 8.91 -24.33
CA THR A 269 3.49 9.94 -23.63
C THR A 269 2.00 9.65 -23.64
N LEU A 270 1.47 9.06 -24.72
CA LEU A 270 0.08 8.61 -24.76
C LEU A 270 -0.16 7.39 -23.88
N LYS A 271 0.74 6.39 -23.92
CA LYS A 271 0.70 5.24 -23.00
C LYS A 271 0.67 5.71 -21.54
N ALA A 272 1.54 6.66 -21.18
CA ALA A 272 1.59 7.24 -19.84
C ALA A 272 0.31 7.97 -19.46
N GLY A 273 -0.23 8.80 -20.37
CA GLY A 273 -1.49 9.50 -20.14
C GLY A 273 -2.70 8.57 -20.00
N CYS A 274 -2.76 7.49 -20.78
CA CYS A 274 -3.83 6.49 -20.67
C CYS A 274 -3.75 5.74 -19.34
N MET A 275 -2.55 5.28 -18.95
CA MET A 275 -2.34 4.65 -17.64
C MET A 275 -2.65 5.61 -16.48
N GLN A 276 -2.30 6.88 -16.61
CA GLN A 276 -2.65 7.90 -15.61
C GLN A 276 -4.16 8.04 -15.42
N LEU A 277 -4.93 8.05 -16.50
CA LEU A 277 -6.39 8.12 -16.42
C LEU A 277 -6.99 6.83 -15.86
N ILE A 278 -6.47 5.67 -16.24
CA ILE A 278 -6.85 4.37 -15.66
C ILE A 278 -6.64 4.38 -14.14
N ASN A 279 -5.46 4.80 -13.68
CA ASN A 279 -5.16 4.91 -12.25
C ASN A 279 -6.09 5.90 -11.54
N ALA A 280 -6.37 7.06 -12.15
CA ALA A 280 -7.30 8.03 -11.58
C ALA A 280 -8.73 7.44 -11.44
N LEU A 281 -9.17 6.63 -12.41
CA LEU A 281 -10.48 5.96 -12.40
C LEU A 281 -10.56 4.81 -11.39
N ILE A 282 -9.45 4.21 -10.97
CA ILE A 282 -9.46 3.10 -10.01
C ILE A 282 -9.14 3.59 -8.60
N SER A 283 -8.00 4.24 -8.39
CA SER A 283 -7.48 4.62 -7.08
C SER A 283 -8.30 5.69 -6.34
N ARG A 284 -9.28 6.33 -7.01
CA ARG A 284 -10.17 7.32 -6.37
C ARG A 284 -11.44 6.70 -5.78
N VAL A 285 -11.73 5.44 -6.09
CA VAL A 285 -12.91 4.73 -5.61
C VAL A 285 -12.65 4.15 -4.22
N GLU A 286 -13.52 4.45 -3.26
CA GLU A 286 -13.40 3.94 -1.88
C GLU A 286 -13.88 2.49 -1.74
N GLU A 287 -14.94 2.12 -2.47
CA GLU A 287 -15.53 0.79 -2.49
C GLU A 287 -14.61 -0.24 -3.18
N LEU A 288 -14.11 -1.23 -2.40
CA LEU A 288 -13.24 -2.30 -2.90
C LEU A 288 -13.85 -3.05 -4.10
N ASP A 289 -15.12 -3.43 -3.99
CA ASP A 289 -15.81 -4.22 -5.01
C ASP A 289 -15.89 -3.47 -6.34
N PHE A 290 -16.05 -2.14 -6.29
CA PHE A 290 -16.08 -1.31 -7.49
C PHE A 290 -14.69 -1.10 -8.10
N ARG A 291 -13.63 -0.99 -7.28
CA ARG A 291 -12.23 -1.01 -7.78
C ARG A 291 -11.91 -2.30 -8.53
N ILE A 292 -12.23 -3.44 -7.91
CA ILE A 292 -12.07 -4.77 -8.51
C ILE A 292 -12.86 -4.86 -9.81
N HIS A 293 -14.12 -4.40 -9.83
CA HIS A 293 -14.96 -4.40 -11.02
C HIS A 293 -14.32 -3.65 -12.20
N LEU A 294 -13.88 -2.40 -11.99
CA LEU A 294 -13.26 -1.57 -13.04
C LEU A 294 -11.95 -2.17 -13.54
N ARG A 295 -11.09 -2.65 -12.62
CA ARG A 295 -9.83 -3.29 -12.98
C ARG A 295 -10.06 -4.55 -13.81
N SER A 296 -11.01 -5.37 -13.40
CA SER A 296 -11.36 -6.62 -14.06
C SER A 296 -11.91 -6.40 -15.46
N GLU A 297 -12.73 -5.36 -15.65
CA GLU A 297 -13.21 -4.94 -16.97
C GLU A 297 -12.05 -4.57 -17.90
N LEU A 298 -11.12 -3.72 -17.45
CA LEU A 298 -9.93 -3.36 -18.21
C LEU A 298 -9.07 -4.58 -18.57
N MET A 299 -8.88 -5.51 -17.63
CA MET A 299 -8.13 -6.74 -17.86
C MET A 299 -8.79 -7.61 -18.94
N ARG A 300 -10.12 -7.78 -18.90
CA ARG A 300 -10.90 -8.52 -19.91
C ARG A 300 -10.86 -7.88 -21.30
N LEU A 301 -10.69 -6.56 -21.37
CA LEU A 301 -10.51 -5.83 -22.64
C LEU A 301 -9.08 -5.92 -23.21
N GLY A 302 -8.16 -6.59 -22.51
CA GLY A 302 -6.80 -6.87 -23.00
C GLY A 302 -5.70 -6.02 -22.36
N LEU A 303 -5.98 -5.28 -21.28
CA LEU A 303 -4.96 -4.51 -20.56
C LEU A 303 -3.80 -5.40 -20.09
N LYS A 304 -4.08 -6.66 -19.71
CA LYS A 304 -3.07 -7.62 -19.24
C LYS A 304 -1.91 -7.80 -20.21
N ASP A 305 -2.18 -7.90 -21.51
CA ASP A 305 -1.14 -8.09 -22.52
C ASP A 305 -0.39 -6.79 -22.81
N LEU A 306 -1.10 -5.66 -22.80
CA LEU A 306 -0.48 -4.33 -22.91
C LEU A 306 0.49 -4.05 -21.76
N LEU A 307 0.15 -4.43 -20.52
CA LEU A 307 1.04 -4.24 -19.37
C LEU A 307 2.37 -5.00 -19.54
N LYS A 308 2.38 -6.17 -20.20
CA LYS A 308 3.62 -6.89 -20.51
C LYS A 308 4.53 -6.09 -21.44
N GLU A 309 3.97 -5.47 -22.48
CA GLU A 309 4.71 -4.58 -23.38
C GLU A 309 5.22 -3.34 -22.63
N VAL A 310 4.33 -2.67 -21.89
CA VAL A 310 4.64 -1.39 -21.23
C VAL A 310 5.71 -1.55 -20.15
N ARG A 311 5.76 -2.69 -19.45
CA ARG A 311 6.82 -3.02 -18.47
C ARG A 311 8.24 -3.04 -19.07
N SER A 312 8.37 -3.33 -20.37
CA SER A 312 9.67 -3.36 -21.04
C SER A 312 10.19 -1.97 -21.46
N ILE A 313 9.37 -0.92 -21.32
CA ILE A 313 9.70 0.44 -21.76
C ILE A 313 10.47 1.18 -20.66
N GLU A 314 11.68 1.63 -20.97
CA GLU A 314 12.49 2.46 -20.05
C GLU A 314 12.00 3.91 -20.01
N ASN A 315 10.94 4.16 -19.22
CA ASN A 315 10.42 5.50 -19.00
C ASN A 315 9.93 5.69 -17.56
N GLU A 316 10.46 6.69 -16.85
CA GLU A 316 10.15 6.92 -15.44
C GLU A 316 8.68 7.30 -15.18
N GLU A 317 8.06 8.11 -16.05
CA GLU A 317 6.64 8.46 -15.92
C GLU A 317 5.75 7.21 -16.01
N LEU A 318 6.03 6.33 -16.98
CA LEU A 318 5.33 5.04 -17.12
C LEU A 318 5.58 4.09 -15.95
N LYS A 319 6.82 3.94 -15.51
CA LYS A 319 7.16 3.07 -14.36
C LYS A 319 6.38 3.47 -13.12
N VAL A 320 6.29 4.77 -12.83
CA VAL A 320 5.47 5.29 -11.73
C VAL A 320 4.00 4.92 -11.92
N GLN A 321 3.45 5.07 -13.14
CA GLN A 321 2.05 4.69 -13.37
C GLN A 321 1.81 3.18 -13.25
N LEU A 322 2.75 2.33 -13.67
CA LEU A 322 2.66 0.88 -13.50
C LEU A 322 2.72 0.51 -12.01
N GLN A 323 3.65 1.10 -11.28
CA GLN A 323 3.80 0.88 -9.84
C GLN A 323 2.52 1.23 -9.09
N VAL A 324 1.94 2.41 -9.35
CA VAL A 324 0.65 2.82 -8.73
C VAL A 324 -0.47 1.82 -9.04
N PHE A 325 -0.54 1.32 -10.28
CA PHE A 325 -1.55 0.35 -10.67
C PHE A 325 -1.37 -1.00 -9.94
N GLU A 326 -0.13 -1.47 -9.83
CA GLU A 326 0.23 -2.76 -9.23
C GLU A 326 0.09 -2.71 -7.70
N GLU A 327 0.60 -1.68 -7.04
CA GLU A 327 0.46 -1.48 -5.59
C GLU A 327 -1.01 -1.42 -5.19
N GLN A 328 -1.85 -0.67 -5.91
CA GLN A 328 -3.29 -0.63 -5.63
C GLN A 328 -3.96 -1.99 -5.79
N ALA A 329 -3.50 -2.80 -6.74
CA ALA A 329 -4.06 -4.12 -7.00
C ALA A 329 -3.63 -5.15 -5.93
N ASP A 330 -2.42 -5.01 -5.40
CA ASP A 330 -1.92 -5.81 -4.29
C ASP A 330 -2.63 -5.44 -2.97
N GLU A 331 -2.84 -4.14 -2.71
CA GLU A 331 -3.66 -3.65 -1.60
C GLU A 331 -5.09 -4.20 -1.67
N ASP A 332 -5.74 -4.10 -2.82
CA ASP A 332 -7.10 -4.64 -3.01
C ASP A 332 -7.17 -6.16 -2.79
N SER A 333 -6.10 -6.89 -3.15
CA SER A 333 -6.02 -8.32 -2.90
C SER A 333 -5.87 -8.65 -1.42
N GLU A 334 -5.17 -7.81 -0.66
CA GLU A 334 -4.99 -8.00 0.79
C GLU A 334 -6.26 -7.63 1.55
N ASP A 335 -6.94 -6.55 1.16
CA ASP A 335 -8.24 -6.17 1.70
C ASP A 335 -9.28 -7.29 1.50
N LEU A 336 -9.29 -7.92 0.32
CA LEU A 336 -10.18 -9.04 0.02
C LEU A 336 -9.87 -10.28 0.87
N ARG A 337 -8.58 -10.55 1.15
CA ARG A 337 -8.16 -11.61 2.07
C ARG A 337 -8.56 -11.31 3.51
N SER A 338 -8.37 -10.08 3.96
CA SER A 338 -8.79 -9.62 5.29
C SER A 338 -10.30 -9.81 5.47
N ARG A 339 -11.13 -9.45 4.47
CA ARG A 339 -12.58 -9.73 4.50
C ARG A 339 -12.90 -11.23 4.64
N LEU A 340 -12.12 -12.11 4.01
CA LEU A 340 -12.28 -13.55 4.16
C LEU A 340 -11.90 -14.02 5.57
N ASP A 341 -10.84 -13.46 6.15
CA ASP A 341 -10.41 -13.80 7.50
C ASP A 341 -11.39 -13.28 8.57
N ASP A 342 -11.99 -12.11 8.39
CA ASP A 342 -13.08 -11.61 9.25
C ASP A 342 -14.28 -12.58 9.23
N VAL A 343 -14.68 -13.03 8.04
CA VAL A 343 -15.74 -14.04 7.86
C VAL A 343 -15.37 -15.37 8.54
N ARG A 344 -14.08 -15.70 8.67
CA ARG A 344 -13.59 -16.90 9.39
C ARG A 344 -13.52 -16.70 10.91
N LEU A 345 -13.17 -15.50 11.39
CA LEU A 345 -12.89 -15.20 12.80
C LEU A 345 -14.14 -15.01 13.66
N GLU A 346 -15.28 -14.60 13.10
CA GLU A 346 -16.50 -14.35 13.88
C GLU A 346 -17.08 -15.60 14.59
N MET A 347 -16.48 -16.80 14.49
CA MET A 347 -17.25 -18.04 14.55
C MET A 347 -16.61 -19.20 15.34
N GLU A 348 -17.01 -19.36 16.60
CA GLU A 348 -16.51 -20.36 17.57
C GLU A 348 -17.24 -21.74 17.54
N TYR A 349 -18.25 -21.94 16.67
CA TYR A 349 -19.13 -23.16 16.67
C TYR A 349 -19.39 -23.79 15.28
N PRO A 350 -18.66 -24.85 14.86
CA PRO A 350 -18.63 -25.36 13.47
C PRO A 350 -19.97 -25.85 12.84
N LEU A 351 -20.91 -26.36 13.65
CA LEU A 351 -22.08 -27.11 13.13
C LEU A 351 -23.29 -26.21 12.85
N LEU A 352 -23.60 -25.29 13.76
CA LEU A 352 -24.58 -24.22 13.51
C LEU A 352 -24.09 -23.28 12.41
N LEU A 353 -22.77 -23.08 12.36
CA LEU A 353 -22.07 -22.26 11.39
C LEU A 353 -22.23 -22.74 9.94
N THR A 354 -22.04 -24.03 9.71
CA THR A 354 -22.17 -24.61 8.36
C THR A 354 -23.57 -24.35 7.79
N LEU A 355 -24.61 -24.45 8.62
CA LEU A 355 -26.00 -24.19 8.23
C LEU A 355 -26.24 -22.70 7.92
N ILE A 356 -25.69 -21.79 8.72
CA ILE A 356 -25.81 -20.34 8.49
C ILE A 356 -25.10 -19.94 7.19
N PHE A 357 -23.87 -20.40 6.95
CA PHE A 357 -23.15 -20.13 5.70
C PHE A 357 -23.89 -20.66 4.49
N PHE A 358 -24.42 -21.88 4.58
CA PHE A 358 -25.22 -22.44 3.50
C PHE A 358 -26.46 -21.58 3.23
N GLN A 359 -27.12 -21.07 4.28
CA GLN A 359 -28.26 -20.17 4.13
C GLN A 359 -27.88 -18.83 3.50
N ILE A 360 -26.77 -18.22 3.92
CA ILE A 360 -26.28 -16.95 3.34
C ILE A 360 -25.94 -17.15 1.87
N LEU A 361 -25.14 -18.16 1.53
CA LEU A 361 -24.77 -18.48 0.14
C LEU A 361 -26.01 -18.73 -0.72
N MET A 362 -26.96 -19.53 -0.22
CA MET A 362 -28.23 -19.77 -0.90
C MET A 362 -28.99 -18.47 -1.12
N ASN A 363 -29.07 -17.58 -0.14
CA ASN A 363 -29.73 -16.28 -0.29
C ASN A 363 -29.02 -15.39 -1.32
N THR A 364 -27.70 -15.45 -1.44
CA THR A 364 -26.91 -14.69 -2.42
C THR A 364 -27.12 -15.18 -3.85
N VAL A 365 -27.28 -16.49 -4.05
CA VAL A 365 -27.42 -17.08 -5.41
C VAL A 365 -28.87 -17.27 -5.85
N LYS A 366 -29.82 -17.33 -4.91
CA LYS A 366 -31.24 -17.59 -5.19
C LYS A 366 -31.81 -16.59 -6.19
N ASP A 367 -32.61 -17.11 -7.13
CA ASP A 367 -33.26 -16.35 -8.20
C ASP A 367 -32.27 -15.66 -9.17
N SER A 368 -31.01 -16.10 -9.18
CA SER A 368 -29.96 -15.58 -10.08
C SER A 368 -29.52 -16.63 -11.12
N LYS A 369 -28.80 -16.18 -12.15
CA LYS A 369 -28.17 -17.10 -13.13
C LYS A 369 -27.10 -18.02 -12.52
N ALA A 370 -26.61 -17.71 -11.31
CA ALA A 370 -25.64 -18.52 -10.61
C ALA A 370 -26.28 -19.71 -9.84
N GLU A 371 -27.58 -19.69 -9.55
CA GLU A 371 -28.27 -20.74 -8.81
C GLU A 371 -28.08 -22.16 -9.38
N PRO A 372 -28.33 -22.43 -10.68
CA PRO A 372 -28.12 -23.77 -11.23
C PRO A 372 -26.65 -24.19 -11.24
N LEU A 373 -25.71 -23.25 -11.33
CA LEU A 373 -24.27 -23.52 -11.29
C LEU A 373 -23.81 -23.88 -9.88
N PHE A 374 -24.32 -23.16 -8.87
CA PHE A 374 -24.06 -23.46 -7.46
C PHE A 374 -24.63 -24.83 -7.08
N LEU A 375 -25.86 -25.15 -7.51
CA LEU A 375 -26.44 -26.49 -7.33
C LEU A 375 -25.57 -27.57 -7.96
N SER A 376 -25.11 -27.35 -9.20
CA SER A 376 -24.20 -28.28 -9.88
C SER A 376 -22.90 -28.47 -9.09
N LEU A 377 -22.28 -27.40 -8.59
CA LEU A 377 -21.07 -27.48 -7.75
C LEU A 377 -21.29 -28.39 -6.55
N LEU A 378 -22.37 -28.19 -5.79
CA LEU A 378 -22.71 -29.01 -4.64
C LEU A 378 -22.97 -30.48 -5.02
N GLN A 379 -23.62 -30.73 -6.16
CA GLN A 379 -23.81 -32.08 -6.68
C GLN A 379 -22.48 -32.78 -7.00
N HIS A 380 -21.50 -32.07 -7.55
CA HIS A 380 -20.16 -32.62 -7.77
C HIS A 380 -19.44 -32.91 -6.44
N LEU A 381 -19.57 -32.05 -5.44
CA LEU A 381 -19.00 -32.29 -4.09
C LEU A 381 -19.57 -33.57 -3.44
N LEU A 382 -20.83 -33.92 -3.70
CA LEU A 382 -21.44 -35.17 -3.23
C LEU A 382 -20.84 -36.43 -3.88
N LEU A 383 -20.21 -36.31 -5.05
CA LEU A 383 -19.60 -37.44 -5.77
C LEU A 383 -18.18 -37.77 -5.29
N VAL A 384 -17.59 -36.94 -4.40
CA VAL A 384 -16.28 -37.22 -3.81
C VAL A 384 -16.33 -38.53 -3.01
N ARG A 385 -15.44 -39.46 -3.35
CA ARG A 385 -15.48 -40.85 -2.87
C ARG A 385 -15.44 -40.95 -1.33
N ASN A 386 -16.10 -41.99 -0.85
CA ASN A 386 -16.09 -42.66 0.46
C ASN A 386 -14.79 -42.87 1.26
N ASP A 387 -13.66 -42.34 0.82
CA ASP A 387 -12.34 -42.81 1.25
C ASP A 387 -11.77 -41.92 2.37
N TYR A 388 -11.44 -42.53 3.51
CA TYR A 388 -10.99 -41.81 4.70
C TYR A 388 -9.71 -40.99 4.47
N MET A 389 -8.77 -41.48 3.68
CA MET A 389 -7.48 -40.82 3.45
C MET A 389 -7.52 -39.86 2.26
N ALA A 390 -8.24 -40.20 1.19
CA ALA A 390 -8.29 -39.41 -0.02
C ALA A 390 -9.32 -38.27 0.06
N ARG A 391 -10.44 -38.46 0.76
CA ARG A 391 -11.51 -37.44 0.83
C ARG A 391 -11.02 -36.08 1.37
N PRO A 392 -10.25 -36.00 2.46
CA PRO A 392 -9.68 -34.72 2.91
C PRO A 392 -8.79 -34.07 1.84
N GLN A 393 -8.03 -34.87 1.08
CA GLN A 393 -7.16 -34.36 0.01
C GLN A 393 -7.97 -33.81 -1.17
N TYR A 394 -9.09 -34.44 -1.54
CA TYR A 394 -10.01 -33.89 -2.53
C TYR A 394 -10.56 -32.53 -2.10
N TYR A 395 -11.06 -32.41 -0.87
CA TYR A 395 -11.61 -31.13 -0.38
C TYR A 395 -10.52 -30.06 -0.22
N LYS A 396 -9.32 -30.41 0.23
CA LYS A 396 -8.18 -29.49 0.30
C LYS A 396 -7.79 -28.97 -1.10
N LEU A 397 -7.76 -29.83 -2.11
CA LEU A 397 -7.50 -29.41 -3.49
C LEU A 397 -8.61 -28.51 -4.03
N ILE A 398 -9.88 -28.84 -3.77
CA ILE A 398 -11.03 -28.04 -4.21
C ILE A 398 -11.03 -26.66 -3.54
N ASP A 399 -10.75 -26.61 -2.23
CA ASP A 399 -10.64 -25.36 -1.47
C ASP A 399 -9.55 -24.46 -2.04
N GLU A 400 -8.35 -25.01 -2.26
CA GLU A 400 -7.23 -24.28 -2.86
C GLU A 400 -7.54 -23.78 -4.29
N CYS A 401 -8.19 -24.61 -5.12
CA CYS A 401 -8.66 -24.17 -6.44
C CYS A 401 -9.69 -23.05 -6.34
N THR A 402 -10.63 -23.15 -5.38
CA THR A 402 -11.66 -22.14 -5.14
C THR A 402 -11.03 -20.84 -4.67
N ALA A 403 -10.06 -20.92 -3.75
CA ALA A 403 -9.28 -19.78 -3.28
C ALA A 403 -8.54 -19.09 -4.42
N GLN A 404 -7.90 -19.82 -5.35
CA GLN A 404 -7.25 -19.21 -6.51
C GLN A 404 -8.21 -18.56 -7.52
N ILE A 405 -9.45 -19.03 -7.60
CA ILE A 405 -10.49 -18.46 -8.46
C ILE A 405 -11.06 -17.18 -7.83
N VAL A 406 -11.40 -17.21 -6.53
CA VAL A 406 -12.05 -16.11 -5.82
C VAL A 406 -11.05 -15.04 -5.40
N LEU A 407 -9.89 -15.43 -4.88
CA LEU A 407 -8.78 -14.56 -4.49
C LEU A 407 -7.75 -14.49 -5.61
N HIS A 408 -8.22 -14.31 -6.85
CA HIS A 408 -7.34 -14.26 -8.00
C HIS A 408 -6.30 -13.15 -7.86
N ARG A 409 -5.09 -13.39 -8.41
CA ARG A 409 -3.96 -12.47 -8.26
C ARG A 409 -4.34 -11.04 -8.67
N ASN A 410 -3.90 -10.08 -7.86
CA ASN A 410 -4.07 -8.64 -8.10
C ASN A 410 -5.54 -8.17 -8.05
N GLY A 411 -6.42 -8.87 -7.32
CA GLY A 411 -7.81 -8.46 -7.13
C GLY A 411 -8.58 -8.27 -8.44
N CYS A 412 -8.34 -9.15 -9.42
CA CYS A 412 -9.01 -9.10 -10.73
C CYS A 412 -9.84 -10.37 -10.94
N ASP A 413 -11.03 -10.26 -11.50
CA ASP A 413 -11.79 -11.41 -11.95
C ASP A 413 -10.99 -12.22 -12.99
N PRO A 414 -11.09 -13.56 -12.97
CA PRO A 414 -10.64 -14.38 -14.08
C PRO A 414 -11.27 -13.94 -15.41
N ASP A 415 -10.48 -14.00 -16.49
CA ASP A 415 -11.04 -13.80 -17.83
C ASP A 415 -11.82 -15.04 -18.29
N PHE A 416 -13.14 -15.00 -18.12
CA PHE A 416 -14.05 -16.09 -18.49
C PHE A 416 -14.17 -16.33 -20.01
N LYS A 417 -13.64 -15.44 -20.86
CA LYS A 417 -13.55 -15.68 -22.32
C LYS A 417 -12.31 -16.50 -22.69
N CYS A 418 -11.30 -16.54 -21.82
CA CYS A 418 -10.12 -17.36 -22.01
C CYS A 418 -10.45 -18.84 -21.77
N ARG A 419 -10.19 -19.70 -22.77
CA ARG A 419 -10.41 -21.15 -22.65
C ARG A 419 -9.41 -21.87 -21.73
N LYS A 420 -8.39 -21.16 -21.26
CA LYS A 420 -7.34 -21.70 -20.40
C LYS A 420 -7.32 -20.91 -19.09
N PHE A 421 -7.72 -21.57 -18.02
CA PHE A 421 -7.40 -21.16 -16.67
C PHE A 421 -6.22 -22.03 -16.24
N ASP A 422 -5.01 -21.45 -16.19
CA ASP A 422 -3.79 -22.18 -15.83
C ASP A 422 -3.76 -22.38 -14.32
N LEU A 423 -4.54 -23.35 -13.84
CA LEU A 423 -4.51 -23.82 -12.46
C LEU A 423 -3.33 -24.80 -12.35
N GLU A 424 -2.25 -24.41 -11.67
CA GLU A 424 -1.06 -25.25 -11.51
C GLU A 424 -1.29 -26.32 -10.44
N VAL A 425 -2.13 -27.30 -10.77
CA VAL A 425 -2.55 -28.38 -9.87
C VAL A 425 -1.36 -29.24 -9.40
N GLY A 426 -0.31 -29.37 -10.21
CA GLY A 426 0.90 -30.12 -9.85
C GLY A 426 1.62 -29.52 -8.65
N TYR A 427 1.92 -28.22 -8.69
CA TYR A 427 2.54 -27.49 -7.58
C TYR A 427 1.64 -27.49 -6.33
N LEU A 428 0.32 -27.40 -6.51
CA LEU A 428 -0.64 -27.51 -5.40
C LEU A 428 -0.57 -28.88 -4.72
N ILE A 429 -0.54 -29.97 -5.49
CA ILE A 429 -0.42 -31.33 -4.95
C ILE A 429 0.92 -31.49 -4.21
N ASP A 430 2.02 -31.02 -4.79
CA ASP A 430 3.35 -31.15 -4.17
C ASP A 430 3.42 -30.37 -2.84
N ASN A 431 2.93 -29.13 -2.80
CA ASN A 431 2.83 -28.35 -1.58
C ASN A 431 1.89 -28.99 -0.55
N MET A 432 0.74 -29.52 -0.98
CA MET A 432 -0.19 -30.22 -0.09
C MET A 432 0.46 -31.45 0.54
N VAL A 433 1.19 -32.24 -0.26
CA VAL A 433 1.91 -33.43 0.19
C VAL A 433 3.01 -33.05 1.19
N ASP A 434 3.79 -32.01 0.89
CA ASP A 434 4.86 -31.57 1.78
C ASP A 434 4.33 -30.96 3.07
N GLN A 435 3.26 -30.18 3.02
CA GLN A 435 2.61 -29.64 4.22
C GLN A 435 2.02 -30.75 5.10
N THR A 436 1.38 -31.76 4.50
CA THR A 436 0.90 -32.93 5.26
C THR A 436 2.05 -33.73 5.87
N LYS A 437 3.21 -33.86 5.21
CA LYS A 437 4.40 -34.48 5.81
C LYS A 437 4.93 -33.66 7.00
N VAL A 438 4.97 -32.32 6.87
CA VAL A 438 5.41 -31.42 7.95
C VAL A 438 4.48 -31.57 9.16
N GLU A 439 3.16 -31.47 8.99
CA GLU A 439 2.18 -31.64 10.07
C GLU A 439 2.33 -33.01 10.77
N ILE A 440 2.52 -34.10 10.01
CA ILE A 440 2.76 -35.43 10.57
C ILE A 440 4.08 -35.46 11.37
N SER A 441 5.12 -34.79 10.88
CA SER A 441 6.41 -34.74 11.56
C SER A 441 6.37 -33.90 12.84
N GLU A 442 5.66 -32.77 12.83
CA GLU A 442 5.46 -31.90 14.00
C GLU A 442 4.59 -32.58 15.06
N SER A 443 3.52 -33.26 14.65
CA SER A 443 2.71 -34.07 15.57
C SER A 443 3.52 -35.20 16.22
N LYS A 444 4.42 -35.85 15.46
CA LYS A 444 5.32 -36.86 16.04
C LYS A 444 6.37 -36.25 16.96
N ALA A 445 6.91 -35.08 16.61
CA ALA A 445 7.87 -34.37 17.45
C ALA A 445 7.25 -34.00 18.80
N THR A 446 6.07 -33.41 18.80
CA THR A 446 5.33 -33.06 20.02
C THR A 446 4.94 -34.28 20.86
N GLU A 447 4.61 -35.42 20.23
CA GLU A 447 4.37 -36.67 20.96
C GLU A 447 5.64 -37.22 21.62
N LEU A 448 6.78 -37.16 20.92
CA LEU A 448 8.08 -37.56 21.45
C LEU A 448 8.55 -36.65 22.57
N GLU A 449 8.34 -35.33 22.46
CA GLU A 449 8.62 -34.36 23.52
C GLU A 449 7.84 -34.70 24.79
N LYS A 450 6.53 -34.96 24.67
CA LYS A 450 5.71 -35.38 25.83
C LYS A 450 6.22 -36.67 26.48
N LYS A 451 6.67 -37.64 25.68
CA LYS A 451 7.26 -38.89 26.20
C LYS A 451 8.59 -38.62 26.89
N LEU A 452 9.41 -37.73 26.34
CA LEU A 452 10.68 -37.32 26.95
C LEU A 452 10.46 -36.63 28.30
N ASP A 453 9.51 -35.70 28.39
CA ASP A 453 9.18 -35.02 29.65
C ASP A 453 8.67 -36.00 30.72
N ALA A 454 7.86 -36.98 30.32
CA ALA A 454 7.38 -38.02 31.23
C ALA A 454 8.54 -38.89 31.77
N GLU A 455 9.45 -39.34 30.89
CA GLU A 455 10.64 -40.11 31.29
C GLU A 455 11.62 -39.29 32.15
N LEU A 456 11.80 -38.01 31.84
CA LEU A 456 12.62 -37.11 32.65
C LEU A 456 12.03 -36.94 34.05
N THR A 457 10.71 -36.81 34.16
CA THR A 457 10.01 -36.72 35.44
C THR A 457 10.17 -38.01 36.24
N ALA A 458 9.92 -39.18 35.64
CA ALA A 458 10.10 -40.47 36.29
C ALA A 458 11.55 -40.69 36.76
N ARG A 459 12.54 -40.27 35.95
CA ARG A 459 13.95 -40.33 36.33
C ARG A 459 14.26 -39.42 37.52
N GLN A 460 13.69 -38.21 37.58
CA GLN A 460 13.86 -37.31 38.71
C GLN A 460 13.25 -37.89 39.99
N GLU A 461 12.06 -38.48 39.91
CA GLU A 461 11.41 -39.17 41.04
C GLU A 461 12.27 -40.31 41.58
N LEU A 462 12.76 -41.20 40.69
CA LEU A 462 13.65 -42.29 41.08
C LEU A 462 14.98 -41.79 41.68
N GLN A 463 15.53 -40.69 41.16
CA GLN A 463 16.75 -40.09 41.72
C GLN A 463 16.51 -39.55 43.13
N VAL A 464 15.36 -38.92 43.38
CA VAL A 464 14.98 -38.45 44.72
C VAL A 464 14.82 -39.63 45.68
N GLU A 465 14.18 -40.71 45.24
CA GLU A 465 14.01 -41.92 46.05
C GLU A 465 15.36 -42.59 46.36
N LEU A 466 16.27 -42.66 45.38
CA LEU A 466 17.63 -43.17 45.58
C LEU A 466 18.40 -42.33 46.61
N ASN A 467 18.39 -41.00 46.50
CA ASN A 467 19.06 -40.12 47.44
C ASN A 467 18.48 -40.26 48.87
N LYS A 468 17.16 -40.47 48.99
CA LYS A 468 16.53 -40.74 50.28
C LYS A 468 17.01 -42.05 50.89
N MET A 469 17.04 -43.12 50.08
CA MET A 469 17.55 -44.42 50.51
C MET A 469 19.03 -44.33 50.92
N GLU A 470 19.87 -43.61 50.18
CA GLU A 470 21.27 -43.35 50.55
C GLU A 470 21.37 -42.66 51.91
N SER A 471 20.58 -41.61 52.16
CA SER A 471 20.55 -40.92 53.47
C SER A 471 20.10 -41.84 54.61
N ASP A 472 19.07 -42.67 54.40
CA ASP A 472 18.61 -43.66 55.38
C ASP A 472 19.69 -44.70 55.69
N TYR A 473 20.45 -45.13 54.67
CA TYR A 473 21.59 -46.03 54.84
C TYR A 473 22.73 -45.38 55.63
N GLU A 474 23.10 -44.14 55.31
CA GLU A 474 24.11 -43.38 56.05
C GLU A 474 23.75 -43.22 57.53
N GLN A 475 22.47 -42.91 57.82
CA GLN A 475 21.98 -42.82 59.20
C GLN A 475 22.10 -44.16 59.93
N LYS A 476 21.69 -45.27 59.31
CA LYS A 476 21.85 -46.62 59.91
C LYS A 476 23.30 -46.96 60.18
N VAL A 477 24.21 -46.60 59.27
CA VAL A 477 25.65 -46.82 59.46
C VAL A 477 26.16 -46.03 60.67
N LEU A 478 25.71 -44.78 60.84
CA LEU A 478 26.06 -43.96 62.00
C LEU A 478 25.53 -44.57 63.30
N GLU A 479 24.27 -44.99 63.34
CA GLU A 479 23.64 -45.65 64.49
C GLU A 479 24.43 -46.91 64.88
N LEU A 480 24.72 -47.80 63.92
CA LEU A 480 25.53 -49.01 64.15
C LEU A 480 26.94 -48.68 64.66
N SER A 481 27.56 -47.59 64.18
CA SER A 481 28.86 -47.13 64.68
C SER A 481 28.77 -46.68 66.15
N THR A 482 27.74 -45.91 66.51
CA THR A 482 27.55 -45.47 67.90
C THR A 482 27.26 -46.62 68.84
N ASP A 483 26.47 -47.60 68.42
CA ASP A 483 26.18 -48.79 69.24
C ASP A 483 27.41 -49.67 69.38
N LYS A 484 28.24 -49.79 68.34
CA LYS A 484 29.54 -50.45 68.43
C LYS A 484 30.46 -49.78 69.45
N GLU A 485 30.49 -48.45 69.51
CA GLU A 485 31.25 -47.72 70.53
C GLU A 485 30.71 -47.94 71.95
N LYS A 486 29.37 -47.93 72.14
CA LYS A 486 28.74 -48.23 73.43
C LYS A 486 29.08 -49.64 73.91
N LEU A 487 28.90 -50.64 73.04
CA LEU A 487 29.26 -52.03 73.34
C LEU A 487 30.77 -52.17 73.62
N GLY A 488 31.62 -51.39 72.94
CA GLY A 488 33.05 -51.33 73.23
C GLY A 488 33.36 -50.79 74.63
N LYS A 489 32.62 -49.77 75.09
CA LYS A 489 32.74 -49.24 76.47
C LYS A 489 32.25 -50.25 77.50
N GLU A 490 31.06 -50.83 77.30
CA GLU A 490 30.50 -51.86 78.19
C GLU A 490 31.43 -53.07 78.32
N LYS A 491 32.00 -53.54 77.20
CA LYS A 491 33.00 -54.61 77.19
C LYS A 491 34.23 -54.24 78.04
N ASN A 492 34.77 -53.03 77.87
CA ASN A 492 35.92 -52.57 78.65
C ASN A 492 35.60 -52.48 80.15
N ASP A 493 34.39 -52.05 80.51
CA ASP A 493 33.97 -51.95 81.91
C ASP A 493 33.75 -53.34 82.52
N GLN A 494 33.17 -54.29 81.79
CA GLN A 494 33.09 -55.70 82.18
C GLN A 494 34.46 -56.37 82.27
N GLU A 495 35.41 -56.03 81.41
CA GLU A 495 36.79 -56.52 81.53
C GLU A 495 37.46 -56.01 82.81
N LYS A 496 37.26 -54.74 83.18
CA LYS A 496 37.75 -54.19 84.46
C LYS A 496 37.08 -54.86 85.66
N GLU A 497 35.77 -55.07 85.61
CA GLU A 497 35.03 -55.77 86.67
C GLU A 497 35.51 -57.22 86.82
N ASN A 498 35.67 -57.94 85.70
CA ASN A 498 36.23 -59.29 85.70
C ASN A 498 37.66 -59.34 86.24
N GLN A 499 38.51 -58.36 85.92
CA GLN A 499 39.85 -58.24 86.50
C GLN A 499 39.78 -58.01 88.02
N GLY A 500 38.86 -57.16 88.48
CA GLY A 500 38.56 -56.96 89.90
C GLY A 500 38.14 -58.25 90.60
N LEU A 501 37.15 -58.96 90.05
CA LEU A 501 36.69 -60.24 90.59
C LEU A 501 37.77 -61.32 90.55
N GLN A 502 38.62 -61.37 89.51
CA GLN A 502 39.77 -62.27 89.46
C GLN A 502 40.78 -61.99 90.57
N SER A 503 40.98 -60.71 90.92
CA SER A 503 41.83 -60.32 92.05
C SER A 503 41.22 -60.80 93.39
N GLU A 504 39.90 -60.67 93.57
CA GLU A 504 39.19 -61.17 94.76
C GLU A 504 39.21 -62.70 94.84
N ILE A 505 38.96 -63.40 93.73
CA ILE A 505 39.04 -64.86 93.66
C ILE A 505 40.46 -65.33 93.99
N SER A 506 41.50 -64.61 93.57
CA SER A 506 42.88 -64.93 93.92
C SER A 506 43.11 -64.79 95.42
N GLN A 507 42.63 -63.71 96.04
CA GLN A 507 42.69 -63.54 97.51
C GLN A 507 41.90 -64.63 98.26
N LEU A 508 40.74 -65.04 97.76
CA LEU A 508 39.92 -66.09 98.35
C LEU A 508 40.55 -67.49 98.16
N LYS A 509 41.16 -67.77 97.02
CA LYS A 509 41.91 -69.01 96.78
C LYS A 509 43.11 -69.15 97.71
N GLU A 510 43.81 -68.05 97.98
CA GLU A 510 44.89 -68.00 98.95
C GLU A 510 44.38 -68.40 100.35
N LYS A 511 43.21 -67.87 100.76
CA LYS A 511 42.53 -68.28 102.00
C LYS A 511 42.02 -69.73 102.00
N VAL A 512 41.53 -70.25 100.86
CA VAL A 512 41.05 -71.64 100.75
C VAL A 512 42.21 -72.64 100.73
N GLN A 513 43.36 -72.29 100.16
CA GLN A 513 44.57 -73.10 100.23
C GLN A 513 45.05 -73.22 101.68
N ASP A 514 45.00 -72.12 102.43
CA ASP A 514 45.26 -72.10 103.88
C ASP A 514 44.27 -72.98 104.68
N CYS A 515 43.04 -73.16 104.18
CA CYS A 515 42.05 -74.08 104.76
C CYS A 515 42.21 -75.55 104.31
N LYS A 516 42.67 -75.84 103.09
CA LYS A 516 42.78 -77.21 102.54
C LYS A 516 43.97 -78.00 103.10
N GLU A 517 45.04 -77.35 103.56
CA GLU A 517 46.14 -78.03 104.25
C GLU A 517 45.70 -78.68 105.57
N LYS A 518 44.47 -78.44 106.05
CA LYS A 518 43.96 -78.96 107.33
C LYS A 518 43.06 -80.21 107.23
N CYS A 519 42.76 -80.82 106.06
CA CYS A 519 41.76 -81.93 106.00
C CYS A 519 41.84 -82.98 104.86
N VAL A 520 42.00 -84.27 105.26
CA VAL A 520 41.51 -85.56 104.66
C VAL A 520 42.48 -86.52 103.91
N ILE A 521 42.50 -87.77 104.43
CA ILE A 521 43.16 -89.03 104.01
C ILE A 521 42.04 -90.08 103.66
N CYS A 522 42.28 -91.00 102.70
CA CYS A 522 41.59 -92.28 102.32
C CYS A 522 40.52 -92.36 101.18
N ALA A 523 40.46 -93.52 100.48
CA ALA A 523 40.30 -93.71 99.00
C ALA A 523 39.36 -94.87 98.50
N LEU A 524 38.96 -94.82 97.19
CA LEU A 524 38.71 -95.86 96.10
C LEU A 524 37.66 -97.02 96.24
N PRO A 525 37.30 -97.86 95.20
CA PRO A 525 37.35 -97.84 93.68
C PRO A 525 36.02 -98.30 92.93
N ALA A 526 35.63 -97.90 91.69
CA ALA A 526 35.93 -98.25 90.25
C ALA A 526 35.12 -99.40 89.52
N LEU A 527 34.53 -99.12 88.33
CA LEU A 527 34.09 -100.06 87.25
C LEU A 527 33.83 -99.34 85.89
N VAL A 528 34.13 -99.98 84.74
CA VAL A 528 34.20 -99.40 83.36
C VAL A 528 33.30 -100.16 82.37
N LYS A 529 32.59 -99.46 81.46
CA LYS A 529 32.03 -99.91 80.14
C LYS A 529 31.47 -98.71 79.35
N ARG A 530 31.62 -98.63 78.01
CA ARG A 530 30.82 -97.76 77.11
C ARG A 530 30.65 -98.37 75.69
N PRO A 531 29.45 -98.33 75.07
CA PRO A 531 29.22 -98.72 73.68
C PRO A 531 28.83 -97.55 72.74
N ASN A 532 28.79 -97.88 71.43
CA ASN A 532 28.32 -97.09 70.28
C ASN A 532 26.79 -96.83 70.26
N ILE A 533 26.33 -95.76 69.57
CA ILE A 533 25.52 -95.78 68.32
C ILE A 533 24.98 -94.37 67.98
N THR A 534 24.97 -94.12 66.66
CA THR A 534 24.45 -93.09 65.76
C THR A 534 23.04 -92.52 65.99
N LEU A 535 22.80 -91.25 65.56
CA LEU A 535 21.88 -90.80 64.47
C LEU A 535 21.24 -89.40 64.72
N ALA A 536 20.94 -88.75 63.58
CA ALA A 536 19.86 -87.77 63.32
C ALA A 536 20.22 -86.25 63.27
N GLN A 537 20.40 -85.76 62.03
CA GLN A 537 19.68 -84.58 61.48
C GLN A 537 18.14 -84.81 61.56
N PRO A 538 17.22 -83.82 61.38
CA PRO A 538 17.36 -82.59 60.58
C PRO A 538 16.63 -81.32 61.13
N MET A 539 16.67 -80.25 60.32
CA MET A 539 15.71 -79.12 60.20
C MET A 539 15.32 -78.30 61.44
N ALA A 540 15.58 -76.99 61.38
CA ALA A 540 14.56 -75.94 61.20
C ALA A 540 15.25 -74.57 61.19
#